data_AF-A0A7Y1W801-F1
#
_entry.id   AF-A0A7Y1W801-F1
#
_cell.length_a   1.000
_cell.length_b   1.000
_cell.length_c   1.000
_cell.angle_alpha   90.00
_cell.angle_beta   90.00
_cell.angle_gamma   90.00
#
_symmetry.space_group_name_H-M   'P 1'
#
loop_
_entity.id
_entity.type
_entity.pdbx_description
1 polymer ?
#
loop_
_entity_poly.entity_id
_entity_poly.type
_entity_poly.pdbx_seq_one_letter_code
_entity_poly.pdbx_strand_id
1 'polypeptide(L)'
;MNHRIGRVLFALFVGLAVAVVSFKWITDPAPRAERAREEQVVQMSRSLLASVVESDSLEIVDPLAPNRKVGKVYVFAETPGWAVSGYYRRSDGDRWHPYLMNLTETLELDRLKVQDEALAEPAAADPRLEISQ
;
A
#
# COMPACT_ATOMS: atom_id res chain seq x y z
N MET A 1 -20.63 -41.15 -34.02
CA MET A 1 -20.01 -39.82 -34.21
C MET A 1 -18.50 -40.00 -34.19
N ASN A 2 -17.76 -39.49 -35.20
CA ASN A 2 -16.36 -39.86 -35.40
C ASN A 2 -15.46 -39.23 -34.32
N HIS A 3 -14.93 -40.03 -33.39
CA HIS A 3 -14.19 -39.56 -32.20
C HIS A 3 -12.99 -38.64 -32.54
N ARG A 4 -12.43 -38.79 -33.73
CA ARG A 4 -11.34 -37.95 -34.25
C ARG A 4 -11.78 -36.51 -34.49
N ILE A 5 -12.98 -36.31 -35.03
CA ILE A 5 -13.57 -34.99 -35.30
C ILE A 5 -13.93 -34.30 -33.97
N GLY A 6 -14.49 -35.05 -33.01
CA GLY A 6 -14.82 -34.52 -31.68
C GLY A 6 -13.61 -33.99 -30.92
N ARG A 7 -12.46 -34.68 -30.99
CA ARG A 7 -11.20 -34.23 -30.35
C ARG A 7 -10.67 -32.93 -30.96
N VAL A 8 -10.77 -32.77 -32.28
CA VAL A 8 -10.33 -31.55 -32.97
C VAL A 8 -11.22 -30.37 -32.59
N LEU A 9 -12.55 -30.55 -32.62
CA LEU A 9 -13.49 -29.49 -32.23
C LEU A 9 -13.29 -29.06 -30.77
N PHE A 10 -13.09 -30.02 -29.87
CA PHE A 10 -12.80 -29.72 -28.46
C PHE A 10 -11.50 -28.93 -28.30
N ALA A 11 -10.42 -29.37 -28.96
CA ALA A 11 -9.13 -28.67 -28.89
C ALA A 11 -9.22 -27.23 -29.43
N LEU A 12 -9.93 -27.02 -30.54
CA LEU A 12 -10.17 -25.68 -31.09
C LEU A 12 -10.98 -24.80 -30.12
N PHE A 13 -12.03 -25.36 -29.52
CA PHE A 13 -12.85 -24.62 -28.55
C PHE A 13 -12.05 -24.22 -27.30
N VAL A 14 -11.30 -25.14 -26.71
CA VAL A 14 -10.45 -24.86 -25.54
C VAL A 14 -9.36 -23.87 -25.89
N GLY A 15 -8.69 -24.03 -27.03
CA GLY A 15 -7.67 -23.09 -27.51
C GLY A 15 -8.23 -21.68 -27.67
N LEU A 16 -9.41 -21.55 -28.27
CA LEU A 16 -10.09 -20.26 -28.41
C LEU A 16 -10.48 -19.67 -27.04
N ALA A 17 -11.02 -20.49 -26.13
CA ALA A 17 -11.39 -20.03 -24.79
C ALA A 17 -10.16 -19.50 -24.01
N VAL A 18 -9.05 -20.22 -24.02
CA VAL A 18 -7.79 -19.79 -23.38
C VAL A 18 -7.27 -18.50 -24.02
N ALA A 19 -7.31 -18.40 -25.35
CA ALA A 19 -6.89 -17.19 -26.05
C ALA A 19 -7.73 -15.96 -25.66
N VAL A 20 -9.06 -16.10 -25.60
CA VAL A 20 -9.97 -15.01 -25.21
C VAL A 20 -9.75 -14.59 -23.77
N VAL A 21 -9.61 -15.54 -22.84
CA VAL A 21 -9.35 -15.24 -21.41
C VAL A 21 -8.00 -14.54 -21.25
N SER A 22 -6.96 -15.04 -21.91
CA SER A 22 -5.62 -14.44 -21.87
C SER A 22 -5.61 -13.04 -22.46
N PHE A 23 -6.31 -12.83 -23.59
CA PHE A 23 -6.46 -11.51 -24.20
C PHE A 23 -7.12 -10.54 -23.23
N LYS A 24 -8.28 -10.90 -22.67
CA LYS A 24 -8.99 -10.07 -21.69
C LYS A 24 -8.10 -9.69 -20.51
N TRP A 25 -7.38 -10.65 -19.93
CA TRP A 25 -6.51 -10.42 -18.78
C TRP A 25 -5.33 -9.48 -19.10
N ILE A 26 -4.70 -9.63 -20.26
CA ILE A 26 -3.59 -8.76 -20.69
C ILE A 26 -4.06 -7.33 -20.98
N THR A 27 -5.24 -7.20 -21.59
CA THR A 27 -5.82 -5.91 -21.96
C THR A 27 -6.52 -5.19 -20.82
N ASP A 28 -6.78 -5.87 -19.69
CA ASP A 28 -7.43 -5.26 -18.53
C ASP A 28 -6.52 -4.17 -17.92
N PRO A 29 -6.94 -2.88 -17.94
CA PRO A 29 -6.17 -1.82 -17.33
C PRO A 29 -6.37 -1.74 -15.81
N ALA A 30 -7.40 -2.41 -15.25
CA ALA A 30 -7.81 -2.24 -13.87
C ALA A 30 -6.68 -2.52 -12.85
N PRO A 31 -5.89 -3.61 -12.96
CA PRO A 31 -4.80 -3.86 -12.01
C PRO A 31 -3.71 -2.78 -12.04
N ARG A 32 -3.45 -2.18 -13.22
CA ARG A 32 -2.47 -1.09 -13.35
C ARG A 32 -2.99 0.19 -12.72
N ALA A 33 -4.27 0.49 -12.91
CA ALA A 33 -4.92 1.65 -12.30
C ALA A 33 -4.99 1.53 -10.77
N GLU A 34 -5.29 0.34 -10.25
CA GLU A 34 -5.27 0.05 -8.82
C GLU A 34 -3.86 0.22 -8.25
N ARG A 35 -2.86 -0.35 -8.91
CA ARG A 35 -1.47 -0.18 -8.49
C ARG A 35 -1.04 1.28 -8.46
N ALA A 36 -1.36 2.05 -9.51
CA ALA A 36 -1.05 3.48 -9.54
C ALA A 36 -1.69 4.25 -8.36
N ARG A 37 -2.90 3.87 -7.94
CA ARG A 37 -3.54 4.46 -6.75
C ARG A 37 -2.83 4.07 -5.46
N GLU A 38 -2.48 2.80 -5.27
CA GLU A 38 -1.70 2.36 -4.11
C GLU A 38 -0.37 3.12 -4.00
N GLU A 39 0.33 3.31 -5.12
CA GLU A 39 1.60 4.04 -5.15
C GLU A 39 1.40 5.51 -4.79
N GLN A 40 0.33 6.14 -5.28
CA GLN A 40 -0.04 7.50 -4.92
C GLN A 40 -0.35 7.63 -3.41
N VAL A 41 -1.10 6.68 -2.86
CA VAL A 41 -1.45 6.61 -1.44
C VAL A 41 -0.20 6.51 -0.56
N VAL A 42 0.75 5.63 -0.92
CA VAL A 42 2.00 5.47 -0.16
C VAL A 42 2.88 6.71 -0.28
N GLN A 43 2.97 7.32 -1.47
CA GLN A 43 3.71 8.58 -1.65
C GLN A 43 3.13 9.71 -0.81
N MET A 44 1.79 9.86 -0.77
CA MET A 44 1.14 10.86 0.07
C MET A 44 1.41 10.59 1.55
N SER A 45 1.35 9.32 1.98
CA SER A 45 1.68 8.92 3.34
C SER A 45 3.10 9.32 3.74
N ARG A 46 4.10 9.17 2.84
CA ARG A 46 5.47 9.65 3.09
C ARG A 46 5.53 11.15 3.31
N SER A 47 4.87 11.93 2.44
CA SER A 47 4.85 13.39 2.54
C SER A 47 4.21 13.86 3.84
N LEU A 48 3.07 13.27 4.22
CA LEU A 48 2.39 13.57 5.48
C LEU A 48 3.24 13.18 6.69
N LEU A 49 3.86 12.00 6.67
CA LEU A 49 4.73 11.55 7.76
C LEU A 49 5.94 12.47 7.93
N ALA A 50 6.58 12.87 6.82
CA ALA A 50 7.69 13.81 6.85
C ALA A 50 7.28 15.17 7.46
N SER A 51 6.07 15.65 7.17
CA SER A 51 5.55 16.88 7.75
C SER A 51 5.28 16.80 9.26
N VAL A 52 5.01 15.60 9.79
CA VAL A 52 4.77 15.39 11.23
C VAL A 52 6.08 15.16 11.99
N VAL A 53 7.02 14.41 11.41
CA VAL A 53 8.27 14.03 12.10
C VAL A 53 9.33 15.14 12.03
N GLU A 54 9.23 16.04 11.05
CA GLU A 54 10.13 17.19 10.85
C GLU A 54 11.63 16.81 10.92
N SER A 55 12.04 15.84 10.11
CA SER A 55 13.42 15.35 10.06
C SER A 55 13.99 15.35 8.64
N ASP A 56 15.17 15.97 8.48
CA ASP A 56 15.90 16.05 7.19
C ASP A 56 16.51 14.70 6.76
N SER A 57 16.65 13.76 7.69
CA SER A 57 17.24 12.44 7.48
C SER A 57 16.24 11.30 7.71
N LEU A 58 14.95 11.59 7.51
CA LEU A 58 13.88 10.61 7.69
C LEU A 58 14.04 9.43 6.72
N GLU A 59 14.20 8.24 7.29
CA GLU A 59 14.15 7.00 6.54
C GLU A 59 12.82 6.31 6.77
N ILE A 60 12.22 5.80 5.69
CA ILE A 60 10.88 5.19 5.73
C ILE A 60 10.94 3.80 5.08
N VAL A 61 10.39 2.81 5.78
CA VAL A 61 10.13 1.47 5.29
C VAL A 61 8.62 1.32 5.13
N ASP A 62 8.18 1.10 3.90
CA ASP A 62 6.76 1.06 3.52
C ASP A 62 6.55 0.14 2.30
N PRO A 63 5.31 -0.01 1.76
CA PRO A 63 5.05 -0.90 0.63
C PRO A 63 5.79 -0.57 -0.68
N LEU A 64 6.30 0.65 -0.85
CA LEU A 64 7.11 1.04 -2.01
C LEU A 64 8.60 0.70 -1.81
N ALA A 65 9.09 0.75 -0.57
CA ALA A 65 10.46 0.40 -0.21
C ALA A 65 10.49 -0.57 0.99
N PRO A 66 10.05 -1.83 0.81
CA PRO A 66 9.91 -2.76 1.92
C PRO A 66 11.26 -3.29 2.41
N ASN A 67 11.43 -3.38 3.73
CA ASN A 67 12.59 -4.00 4.37
C ASN A 67 12.15 -5.06 5.39
N ARG A 68 12.28 -6.34 5.00
CA ARG A 68 11.84 -7.49 5.82
C ARG A 68 12.58 -7.62 7.15
N LYS A 69 13.75 -6.99 7.31
CA LYS A 69 14.49 -6.99 8.59
C LYS A 69 13.87 -6.05 9.61
N VAL A 70 13.17 -5.01 9.16
CA VAL A 70 12.52 -4.01 10.01
C VAL A 70 11.12 -4.48 10.40
N GLY A 71 10.33 -4.90 9.42
CA GLY A 71 8.99 -5.41 9.68
C GLY A 71 8.16 -5.61 8.42
N LYS A 72 6.90 -5.98 8.62
CA LYS A 72 5.92 -6.11 7.54
C LYS A 72 5.19 -4.79 7.35
N VAL A 73 4.92 -4.46 6.10
CA VAL A 73 4.31 -3.20 5.69
C VAL A 73 3.15 -3.49 4.75
N TYR A 74 2.11 -2.67 4.82
CA TYR A 74 0.86 -2.88 4.10
C TYR A 74 0.30 -1.56 3.60
N VAL A 75 -0.36 -1.62 2.44
CA VAL A 75 -1.29 -0.61 1.96
C VAL A 75 -2.59 -1.36 1.69
N PHE A 76 -3.70 -0.82 2.19
CA PHE A 76 -5.00 -1.43 1.98
C PHE A 76 -6.07 -0.36 1.85
N ALA A 77 -7.02 -0.61 0.95
CA ALA A 77 -8.20 0.22 0.83
C ALA A 77 -9.09 -0.01 2.05
N GLU A 78 -9.49 1.09 2.70
CA GLU A 78 -10.52 1.11 3.73
C GLU A 78 -11.75 1.85 3.18
N THR A 79 -12.89 1.77 3.86
CA THR A 79 -14.07 2.53 3.48
C THR A 79 -14.37 3.55 4.58
N PRO A 80 -14.29 4.87 4.34
CA PRO A 80 -13.96 5.58 3.09
C PRO A 80 -12.50 6.08 3.06
N GLY A 81 -11.54 5.30 2.54
CA GLY A 81 -10.16 5.76 2.47
C GLY A 81 -9.10 4.67 2.29
N TRP A 82 -7.96 4.89 2.92
CA TRP A 82 -6.80 4.01 2.85
C TRP A 82 -6.10 3.91 4.19
N ALA A 83 -5.47 2.78 4.43
CA ALA A 83 -4.54 2.64 5.53
C ALA A 83 -3.18 2.16 5.04
N VAL A 84 -2.14 2.82 5.55
CA VAL A 84 -0.74 2.58 5.22
C VAL A 84 0.00 2.30 6.50
N SER A 85 0.60 1.11 6.58
CA SER A 85 1.48 0.76 7.69
C SER A 85 2.94 0.81 7.22
N GLY A 86 3.81 1.25 8.11
CA GLY A 86 5.23 1.31 7.84
C GLY A 86 6.05 1.48 9.10
N TYR A 87 7.33 1.76 8.88
CA TYR A 87 8.27 2.13 9.94
C TYR A 87 9.05 3.34 9.48
N TYR A 88 9.41 4.21 10.41
CA TYR A 88 10.35 5.29 10.14
C TYR A 88 11.43 5.36 11.21
N ARG A 89 12.53 6.04 10.89
CA ARG A 89 13.55 6.46 11.86
C ARG A 89 14.13 7.78 11.41
N ARG A 90 14.60 8.60 12.34
CA ARG A 90 15.16 9.93 12.02
C ARG A 90 16.63 9.88 11.64
N SER A 91 17.35 8.83 12.02
CA SER A 91 18.78 8.65 11.73
C SER A 91 19.21 7.20 11.93
N ASP A 92 20.44 6.86 11.53
CA ASP A 92 20.99 5.51 11.71
C ASP A 92 21.04 5.02 13.16
N GLY A 93 21.17 5.93 14.13
CA GLY A 93 21.18 5.62 15.56
C GLY A 93 19.79 5.57 16.20
N ASP A 94 18.76 5.99 15.48
CA ASP A 94 17.38 5.98 15.96
C ASP A 94 16.75 4.60 15.77
N ARG A 95 15.86 4.23 16.69
CA ARG A 95 15.12 2.97 16.56
C ARG A 95 14.07 3.11 15.44
N TRP A 96 13.66 1.98 14.88
CA TRP A 96 12.53 1.97 13.97
C TRP A 96 11.22 2.15 14.76
N HIS A 97 10.46 3.16 14.39
CA HIS A 97 9.16 3.48 14.94
C HIS A 97 8.07 2.99 13.98
N PRO A 98 7.24 2.00 14.38
CA PRO A 98 6.10 1.60 13.59
C PRO A 98 5.08 2.75 13.53
N TYR A 99 4.42 2.86 12.39
CA TYR A 99 3.28 3.73 12.20
C TYR A 99 2.16 3.04 11.43
N LEU A 100 0.94 3.50 11.68
CA LEU A 100 -0.26 3.19 10.91
C LEU A 100 -0.98 4.50 10.61
N MET A 101 -1.07 4.85 9.34
CA MET A 101 -1.70 6.06 8.86
C MET A 101 -3.00 5.72 8.15
N ASN A 102 -4.11 6.31 8.59
CA ASN A 102 -5.39 6.30 7.91
C ASN A 102 -5.53 7.61 7.13
N LEU A 103 -5.87 7.48 5.86
CA LEU A 103 -6.12 8.58 4.93
C LEU A 103 -7.57 8.54 4.47
N THR A 104 -8.17 9.70 4.27
CA THR A 104 -9.50 9.82 3.66
C THR A 104 -9.46 9.41 2.18
N GLU A 105 -10.63 9.34 1.54
CA GLU A 105 -10.73 9.16 0.08
C GLU A 105 -9.98 10.25 -0.72
N THR A 106 -9.90 11.48 -0.19
CA THR A 106 -9.14 12.59 -0.79
C THR A 106 -7.65 12.59 -0.43
N LEU A 107 -7.17 11.53 0.23
CA LEU A 107 -5.80 11.35 0.69
C LEU A 107 -5.35 12.39 1.75
N GLU A 108 -6.30 12.93 2.49
CA GLU A 108 -6.03 13.78 3.65
C GLU A 108 -5.77 12.91 4.88
N LEU A 109 -4.95 13.43 5.81
CA LEU A 109 -4.69 12.75 7.06
C LEU A 109 -5.96 12.69 7.92
N ASP A 110 -6.50 11.49 8.11
CA ASP A 110 -7.58 11.21 9.07
C ASP A 110 -6.98 10.88 10.44
N ARG A 111 -6.06 9.90 10.48
CA ARG A 111 -5.37 9.48 11.70
C ARG A 111 -3.95 9.01 11.43
N LEU A 112 -3.02 9.34 12.31
CA LEU A 112 -1.67 8.79 12.35
C LEU A 112 -1.41 8.18 13.73
N LYS A 113 -1.29 6.86 13.79
CA LYS A 113 -0.86 6.15 14.99
C LYS A 113 0.63 5.85 14.89
N VAL A 114 1.40 6.23 15.90
CA VAL A 114 2.87 6.03 15.95
C VAL A 114 3.27 5.45 17.29
N GLN A 115 4.31 4.61 17.32
CA GLN A 115 4.95 4.19 18.57
C GLN A 115 6.24 4.99 18.77
N ASP A 116 6.06 6.25 19.17
CA ASP A 116 7.16 7.20 19.31
C ASP A 116 6.87 8.26 20.37
N GLU A 117 7.53 8.11 21.53
CA GLU A 117 7.38 9.02 22.67
C GLU A 117 7.84 10.46 22.35
N ALA A 118 8.74 10.65 21.39
CA ALA A 118 9.20 11.99 21.00
C ALA A 118 8.08 12.81 20.32
N LEU A 119 7.02 12.15 19.86
CA LEU A 119 5.84 12.80 19.27
C LEU A 119 4.70 13.01 20.27
N ALA A 120 4.90 12.75 21.57
CA ALA A 120 3.86 12.92 22.59
C ALA A 120 3.36 14.36 22.73
N GLU A 121 4.25 15.35 22.69
CA GLU A 121 3.87 16.77 22.74
C GLU A 121 3.08 17.20 21.49
N PRO A 122 3.55 16.93 20.25
CA PRO A 122 2.73 17.12 19.05
C PRO A 122 1.36 16.42 19.10
N ALA A 123 1.30 15.21 19.64
CA ALA A 123 0.06 14.43 19.75
C ALA A 123 -0.94 15.05 20.73
N ALA A 124 -0.47 15.78 21.74
CA ALA A 124 -1.35 16.53 22.63
C ALA A 124 -2.01 17.74 21.93
N ALA A 125 -1.38 18.27 20.87
CA ALA A 125 -1.86 19.42 20.12
C ALA A 125 -2.71 19.04 18.88
N ASP A 126 -2.46 17.88 18.27
CA ASP A 126 -3.19 17.40 17.09
C ASP A 126 -3.99 16.11 17.42
N PRO A 127 -5.33 16.15 17.45
CA PRO A 127 -6.16 14.99 17.76
C PRO A 127 -6.07 13.85 16.73
N ARG A 128 -5.47 14.09 15.56
CA ARG A 128 -5.25 13.06 14.54
C ARG A 128 -4.03 12.19 14.85
N LEU A 129 -3.13 12.65 15.72
CA LEU A 129 -1.91 11.94 16.06
C LEU A 129 -2.12 11.13 17.37
N GLU A 130 -1.98 9.82 17.27
CA GLU A 130 -2.17 8.88 18.38
C GLU A 130 -0.84 8.20 18.73
N ILE A 131 -0.42 8.28 20.00
CA ILE A 131 0.76 7.56 20.48
C ILE A 131 0.34 6.19 21.01
N SER A 132 0.86 5.13 20.39
CA SER A 132 0.79 3.77 20.94
C SER A 132 1.90 3.57 21.95
N GLN A 133 1.59 2.94 23.09
CA GLN A 133 2.60 2.37 23.98
C GLN A 133 3.21 1.10 23.37
#